data_AF-A0A8T5A1I1-F1
#
_entry.id   AF-A0A8T5A1I1-F1
#
_cell.length_a   1.000
_cell.length_b   1.000
_cell.length_c   1.000
_cell.angle_alpha   90.00
_cell.angle_beta   90.00
_cell.angle_gamma   90.00
#
_symmetry.space_group_name_H-M   'P 1'
#
loop_
_entity.id
_entity.type
_entity.pdbx_description
1 polymer ?
#
loop_
_entity_poly.entity_id
_entity_poly.type
_entity_poly.pdbx_seq_one_letter_code
_entity_poly.pdbx_strand_id
1 'polypeptide(L)'
;MIPYQPFIISTVLLMAIGLGCLMVRRDMIRLLMGIEILFNAANLNFIALSAQVEGFMDPLAQSVVMMAIVLDGAVIAVGLAMTLNVYRHYRTVDVRRLRRLRW
;
A
#
# COMPACT_ATOMS: atom_id res chain seq x y z
N MET A 1 4.27 -10.95 -27.85
CA MET A 1 5.01 -10.34 -26.73
C MET A 1 4.17 -9.25 -26.12
N ILE A 2 3.63 -9.46 -24.92
CA ILE A 2 3.10 -8.33 -24.14
C ILE A 2 4.33 -7.58 -23.62
N PRO A 3 4.53 -6.29 -23.95
CA PRO A 3 5.70 -5.57 -23.48
C PRO A 3 5.64 -5.49 -21.94
N TYR A 4 6.68 -6.02 -21.27
CA TYR A 4 6.81 -5.99 -19.81
C TYR A 4 7.23 -4.60 -19.28
N GLN A 5 7.86 -3.80 -20.15
CA GLN A 5 8.32 -2.44 -19.87
C GLN A 5 7.25 -1.51 -19.26
N PRO A 6 6.02 -1.40 -19.81
CA PRO A 6 4.97 -0.55 -19.23
C PRO A 6 4.54 -0.97 -17.82
N PHE A 7 4.56 -2.28 -17.49
CA PHE A 7 4.21 -2.75 -16.15
C PHE A 7 5.26 -2.34 -15.11
N ILE A 8 6.53 -2.50 -15.44
CA ILE A 8 7.64 -2.08 -14.55
C ILE A 8 7.61 -0.56 -14.34
N ILE A 9 7.41 0.22 -15.41
CA ILE A 9 7.30 1.68 -15.30
C ILE A 9 6.13 2.07 -14.39
N SER A 10 4.96 1.44 -14.57
CA SER A 10 3.78 1.70 -13.76
C SER A 10 4.02 1.38 -12.28
N THR A 11 4.66 0.24 -11.99
CA THR A 11 5.06 -0.15 -10.63
C THR A 11 5.97 0.89 -10.00
N VAL A 12 7.02 1.32 -10.71
CA VAL A 12 7.98 2.32 -10.19
C VAL A 12 7.28 3.66 -9.92
N LEU A 13 6.38 4.09 -10.81
CA LEU A 13 5.59 5.30 -10.62
C LEU A 13 4.67 5.20 -9.40
N LEU A 14 3.93 4.10 -9.26
CA LEU A 14 3.05 3.89 -8.10
C LEU A 14 3.85 3.82 -6.80
N MET A 15 4.99 3.14 -6.79
CA MET A 15 5.90 3.07 -5.65
C MET A 15 6.39 4.47 -5.24
N ALA A 16 6.80 5.28 -6.21
CA ALA A 16 7.25 6.66 -5.98
C ALA A 16 6.11 7.54 -5.44
N ILE A 17 4.89 7.40 -5.96
CA ILE A 17 3.71 8.13 -5.47
C ILE A 17 3.37 7.71 -4.04
N GLY A 18 3.38 6.41 -3.74
CA GLY A 18 3.13 5.87 -2.41
C GLY A 18 4.15 6.39 -1.39
N LEU A 19 5.44 6.31 -1.71
CA LEU A 19 6.52 6.83 -0.87
C LEU A 19 6.40 8.35 -0.68
N GLY A 20 6.13 9.09 -1.76
CA GLY A 20 5.91 10.53 -1.70
C GLY A 20 4.72 10.91 -0.82
N CYS A 21 3.63 10.12 -0.86
CA CYS A 21 2.48 10.30 0.01
C CYS A 21 2.87 10.12 1.49
N LEU A 22 3.62 9.06 1.83
CA LEU A 22 4.09 8.81 3.20
C LEU A 22 4.99 9.93 3.74
N MET A 23 5.86 10.50 2.90
CA MET A 23 6.78 11.55 3.32
C MET A 23 6.09 12.92 3.51
N VAL A 24 5.13 13.26 2.63
CA VAL A 24 4.54 14.60 2.59
C VAL A 24 3.33 14.72 3.52
N ARG A 25 2.50 13.67 3.59
CA ARG A 25 1.22 13.73 4.30
C ARG A 25 1.42 13.51 5.79
N ARG A 26 0.60 14.18 6.59
CA ARG A 26 0.65 14.13 8.06
C ARG A 26 -0.63 13.59 8.70
N ASP A 27 -1.67 13.46 7.89
CA ASP A 27 -2.95 12.93 8.33
C ASP A 27 -2.92 11.41 8.30
N MET A 28 -3.35 10.79 9.39
CA MET A 28 -3.34 9.34 9.56
C MET A 28 -4.04 8.62 8.40
N ILE A 29 -5.21 9.10 7.95
CA ILE A 29 -5.95 8.50 6.83
C ILE A 29 -5.14 8.59 5.52
N ARG A 30 -4.48 9.72 5.27
CA ARG A 30 -3.65 9.89 4.08
C ARG A 30 -2.40 9.02 4.12
N LEU A 31 -1.84 8.79 5.30
CA LEU A 31 -0.75 7.84 5.49
C LEU A 31 -1.19 6.40 5.19
N LEU A 32 -2.36 5.98 5.69
CA LEU A 32 -2.93 4.67 5.37
C LEU A 32 -3.15 4.49 3.86
N MET A 33 -3.69 5.50 3.18
CA MET A 33 -3.84 5.47 1.71
C MET A 33 -2.48 5.37 0.98
N GLY A 34 -1.44 6.01 1.50
CA GLY A 34 -0.10 5.88 0.93
C GLY A 34 0.47 4.47 1.09
N ILE A 35 0.18 3.80 2.21
CA ILE A 35 0.58 2.41 2.47
C ILE A 35 -0.13 1.47 1.49
N GLU A 36 -1.44 1.63 1.27
CA GLU A 36 -2.20 0.87 0.27
C GLU A 36 -1.60 0.97 -1.14
N ILE A 37 -1.22 2.19 -1.55
CA ILE A 37 -0.62 2.41 -2.86
C ILE A 37 0.71 1.65 -2.99
N LEU A 38 1.51 1.58 -1.91
CA LEU A 38 2.76 0.83 -1.89
C LEU A 38 2.54 -0.68 -1.99
N PHE A 39 1.59 -1.22 -1.22
CA PHE A 39 1.26 -2.64 -1.26
C PHE A 39 0.70 -3.04 -2.63
N ASN A 40 -0.16 -2.21 -3.23
CA ASN A 40 -0.69 -2.48 -4.56
C ASN A 40 0.41 -2.39 -5.65
N ALA A 41 1.36 -1.46 -5.52
CA ALA A 41 2.53 -1.41 -6.40
C ALA A 41 3.39 -2.69 -6.29
N ALA A 42 3.62 -3.19 -5.07
CA ALA A 42 4.33 -4.44 -4.85
C ALA A 42 3.59 -5.64 -5.47
N ASN A 43 2.28 -5.74 -5.27
CA ASN A 43 1.44 -6.78 -5.85
C ASN A 43 1.48 -6.75 -7.38
N LEU A 44 1.40 -5.55 -7.99
CA LEU A 44 1.55 -5.37 -9.44
C LEU A 44 2.91 -5.86 -9.94
N ASN A 45 3.99 -5.59 -9.20
CA ASN A 45 5.32 -6.08 -9.53
C ASN A 45 5.37 -7.61 -9.54
N PHE A 46 4.78 -8.26 -8.53
CA PHE A 46 4.73 -9.73 -8.45
C PHE A 46 4.00 -10.34 -9.65
N ILE A 47 2.83 -9.79 -10.02
CA ILE A 47 2.09 -10.25 -11.19
C ILE A 47 2.91 -10.03 -12.47
N ALA A 48 3.51 -8.85 -12.63
CA ALA A 48 4.29 -8.51 -13.82
C ALA A 48 5.51 -9.42 -14.01
N LEU A 49 6.18 -9.81 -12.91
CA LEU A 49 7.29 -10.77 -12.95
C LEU A 49 6.82 -12.19 -13.30
N SER A 50 5.66 -12.61 -12.79
CA SER A 50 5.09 -13.94 -13.10
C SER A 50 4.58 -14.10 -14.53
N ALA A 51 4.33 -12.98 -15.23
CA ALA A 51 3.79 -12.95 -16.59
C ALA A 51 4.88 -12.77 -17.66
N GLN A 52 6.16 -12.95 -17.33
CA GLN A 52 7.27 -12.75 -18.27
C GLN A 52 7.37 -13.83 -19.35
N VAL A 53 6.86 -15.04 -19.09
CA VAL A 53 6.87 -16.16 -20.05
C VAL A 53 5.52 -16.24 -20.76
N GLU A 54 5.52 -16.19 -22.10
CA GLU A 54 4.29 -16.28 -22.88
C GLU A 54 3.55 -17.59 -22.61
N GLY A 55 2.27 -17.48 -22.23
CA GLY A 55 1.40 -18.64 -22.00
C GLY A 55 1.60 -19.37 -20.67
N PHE A 56 2.52 -18.92 -19.81
CA PHE A 56 2.74 -19.50 -18.49
C PHE A 56 2.63 -18.41 -17.41
N MET A 57 1.54 -18.42 -16.66
CA MET A 57 1.43 -17.68 -15.40
C MET A 57 1.69 -18.65 -14.26
N ASP A 58 2.71 -18.37 -13.45
CA ASP A 58 2.98 -19.15 -12.25
C ASP A 58 1.78 -19.10 -11.29
N PRO A 59 1.08 -20.24 -11.04
CA PRO A 59 -0.09 -20.27 -10.15
C PRO A 59 0.27 -19.87 -8.71
N LEU A 60 1.53 -20.07 -8.33
CA LEU A 60 2.07 -19.66 -7.04
C LEU A 60 2.07 -18.14 -6.88
N ALA A 61 2.53 -17.40 -7.90
CA ALA A 61 2.58 -15.95 -7.84
C ALA A 61 1.17 -15.34 -7.75
N GLN A 62 0.22 -15.87 -8.53
CA GLN A 62 -1.18 -15.43 -8.46
C GLN A 62 -1.79 -15.69 -7.08
N SER A 63 -1.51 -16.86 -6.49
CA SER A 63 -2.03 -17.24 -5.17
C SER A 63 -1.46 -16.35 -4.06
N VAL A 64 -0.16 -16.03 -4.12
CA VAL A 64 0.50 -15.11 -3.18
C VAL A 64 -0.10 -13.71 -3.26
N VAL A 65 -0.36 -13.19 -4.47
CA VAL A 65 -0.95 -11.86 -4.63
C VAL A 65 -2.40 -11.82 -4.15
N MET A 66 -3.19 -12.85 -4.43
CA MET A 66 -4.55 -12.97 -3.89
C MET A 66 -4.54 -12.96 -2.34
N MET A 67 -3.63 -13.71 -1.73
CA MET A 67 -3.47 -13.71 -0.27
C MET A 67 -3.01 -12.36 0.26
N ALA A 68 -2.08 -11.69 -0.44
CA ALA A 68 -1.61 -10.36 -0.08
C ALA A 68 -2.74 -9.33 -0.07
N ILE A 69 -3.63 -9.33 -1.08
CA ILE A 69 -4.79 -8.42 -1.14
C ILE A 69 -5.73 -8.62 0.07
N VAL A 70 -5.97 -9.87 0.47
CA VAL A 70 -6.83 -10.16 1.63
C VAL A 70 -6.17 -9.69 2.93
N LEU A 71 -4.87 -9.92 3.10
CA LEU A 71 -4.10 -9.47 4.26
C LEU A 71 -4.07 -7.93 4.35
N ASP A 72 -3.86 -7.26 3.22
CA ASP A 72 -3.82 -5.79 3.12
C ASP A 72 -5.14 -5.17 3.59
N GLY A 73 -6.27 -5.71 3.11
CA GLY A 73 -7.60 -5.29 3.57
C GLY A 73 -7.80 -5.44 5.08
N ALA A 74 -7.29 -6.52 5.68
CA ALA A 74 -7.35 -6.71 7.14
C ALA A 74 -6.49 -5.67 7.89
N VAL A 75 -5.29 -5.36 7.38
CA VAL A 75 -4.40 -4.35 7.96
C VAL A 75 -5.04 -2.95 7.92
N ILE A 76 -5.67 -2.57 6.81
CA ILE A 76 -6.36 -1.27 6.70
C ILE A 76 -7.58 -1.18 7.59
N ALA A 77 -8.37 -2.25 7.73
CA ALA A 77 -9.49 -2.25 8.67
C ALA A 77 -9.01 -1.93 10.10
N VAL A 78 -7.90 -2.56 10.52
CA VAL A 78 -7.28 -2.29 11.82
C VAL A 78 -6.71 -0.86 11.90
N GLY A 79 -6.01 -0.41 10.85
CA GLY A 79 -5.44 0.93 10.79
C GLY A 79 -6.50 2.05 10.87
N LEU A 80 -7.63 1.86 10.19
CA LEU A 80 -8.77 2.78 10.25
C LEU A 80 -9.47 2.74 11.61
N ALA A 81 -9.66 1.56 12.20
CA ALA A 81 -10.23 1.42 13.54
C ALA A 81 -9.35 2.14 14.59
N MET A 82 -8.03 1.98 14.49
CA MET A 82 -7.07 2.69 15.34
C MET A 82 -7.13 4.21 15.12
N THR A 83 -7.17 4.65 13.87
CA THR A 83 -7.31 6.07 13.51
C THR A 83 -8.59 6.68 14.08
N LEU A 84 -9.71 5.96 14.01
CA LEU A 84 -10.99 6.40 14.57
C LEU A 84 -10.94 6.49 16.10
N ASN A 85 -10.30 5.52 16.77
CA ASN A 85 -10.14 5.54 18.22
C ASN A 85 -9.30 6.74 18.68
N VAL A 86 -8.19 7.01 17.99
CA VAL A 86 -7.35 8.19 18.22
C VAL A 86 -8.14 9.48 17.99
N TYR A 87 -8.93 9.54 16.92
CA TYR A 87 -9.78 10.69 16.64
C TYR A 87 -10.84 10.92 17.73
N ARG A 88 -11.42 9.85 18.31
CA ARG A 88 -12.38 9.99 19.42
C ARG A 88 -11.74 10.62 20.67
N HIS A 89 -10.50 10.28 20.97
CA HIS A 89 -9.83 10.78 22.18
C HIS A 89 -9.19 12.16 22.00
N TYR A 90 -8.54 12.41 20.85
CA TYR A 90 -7.76 13.62 20.61
C TYR A 90 -8.43 14.62 19.65
N ARG A 91 -9.59 14.27 19.06
CA ARG A 91 -10.32 15.06 18.03
C ARG A 91 -9.43 15.57 16.88
N THR A 92 -8.34 14.86 16.60
CA THR A 92 -7.39 15.21 15.54
C THR A 92 -6.88 13.97 14.83
N VAL A 93 -6.69 14.09 13.52
CA VAL A 93 -6.09 13.08 12.66
C VAL A 93 -4.64 13.42 12.29
N ASP A 94 -4.11 14.53 12.79
CA ASP A 94 -2.73 14.97 12.52
C ASP A 94 -1.76 14.28 13.48
N VAL A 95 -0.87 13.46 12.91
CA VAL A 95 0.12 12.68 13.66
C VAL A 95 1.05 13.58 14.49
N ARG A 96 1.33 14.82 14.06
CA ARG A 96 2.21 15.71 14.82
C ARG A 96 1.59 16.22 16.12
N ARG A 97 0.26 16.35 16.17
CA ARG A 97 -0.45 16.78 17.38
C ARG A 97 -0.47 15.70 18.45
N LEU A 98 -0.34 14.44 18.05
CA LEU A 98 -0.17 13.28 18.93
C LEU A 98 1.24 13.18 19.53
N ARG A 99 2.20 13.99 19.06
CA ARG A 99 3.60 14.02 19.55
C ARG A 99 3.74 14.59 20.97
N ARG A 100 2.65 14.90 21.67
CA ARG A 100 2.65 15.34 23.09
C ARG A 100 2.86 14.20 24.10
N LEU A 101 2.93 12.94 23.66
CA LEU A 101 3.33 11.79 24.50
C LEU A 101 4.85 11.59 24.56
N ARG A 102 5.62 12.68 24.48
CA ARG A 102 7.05 12.64 24.81
C ARG A 102 7.20 13.09 26.26
N TRP A 103 7.77 12.20 27.07
CA TRP A 103 8.26 12.48 28.41
C TRP A 103 9.08 13.77 28.46
#